data_AF-A0A349YQC9-F1
#
_entry.id   AF-A0A349YQC9-F1
#
_cell.length_a   1.000
_cell.length_b   1.000
_cell.length_c   1.000
_cell.angle_alpha   90.00
_cell.angle_beta   90.00
_cell.angle_gamma   90.00
#
_symmetry.space_group_name_H-M   'P 1'
#
loop_
_entity.id
_entity.type
_entity.pdbx_description
1 polymer ?
#
loop_
_entity_poly.entity_id
_entity_poly.type
_entity_poly.pdbx_seq_one_letter_code
_entity_poly.pdbx_strand_id
1 'polypeptide(L)' 'MILVVNNSERISCSKAVKGNDYIKLYDENNLEFSTLFGIHDFSKFTIEGGEFTEAPIDDITQLQIAIAELAEVVANG' A
#
# COMPACT_ATOMS: atom_id res chain seq x y z
N MET A 1 -12.97 -3.14 10.42
CA MET A 1 -12.38 -1.87 9.96
C MET A 1 -13.19 -1.39 8.76
N ILE A 2 -13.25 -0.09 8.49
CA ILE A 2 -14.02 0.46 7.36
C ILE A 2 -13.15 1.43 6.55
N LEU A 3 -13.00 1.17 5.25
CA LEU A 3 -12.47 2.15 4.32
C LEU A 3 -13.57 3.14 3.95
N VAL A 4 -13.32 4.42 4.16
CA VAL A 4 -14.20 5.52 3.77
C VAL A 4 -13.59 6.21 2.55
N VAL A 5 -14.34 6.29 1.45
CA VAL A 5 -13.93 6.96 0.20
C VAL A 5 -14.79 8.21 -0.01
N ASN A 6 -14.15 9.37 -0.18
CA ASN A 6 -14.81 10.68 -0.37
C ASN A 6 -15.89 10.98 0.70
N ASN A 7 -15.68 10.50 1.93
CA ASN A 7 -16.62 10.67 3.05
C ASN A 7 -18.07 10.20 2.76
N SER A 8 -18.25 9.33 1.77
CA SER A 8 -19.58 8.91 1.28
C SER A 8 -19.67 7.40 1.15
N GLU A 9 -18.68 6.78 0.51
CA GLU A 9 -18.64 5.33 0.32
C GLU A 9 -17.94 4.67 1.50
N ARG A 10 -18.52 3.59 2.02
CA ARG A 10 -18.00 2.87 3.19
C ARG A 10 -17.88 1.40 2.85
N ILE A 11 -16.66 0.88 2.90
CA ILE A 11 -16.33 -0.49 2.53
C ILE A 11 -15.78 -1.20 3.76
N SER A 12 -16.53 -2.17 4.27
CA SER A 12 -16.09 -3.03 5.37
C SER A 12 -14.93 -3.92 4.91
N CYS A 13 -13.86 -3.95 5.69
CA CYS A 13 -12.71 -4.80 5.45
C CYS A 13 -12.07 -5.25 6.77
N SER A 14 -11.34 -6.35 6.72
CA SER A 14 -10.50 -6.82 7.82
C SER A 14 -9.11 -6.17 7.75
N LYS A 15 -8.58 -6.02 6.53
CA LYS A 15 -7.26 -5.41 6.27
C LYS A 15 -7.30 -4.56 5.00
N ALA A 16 -6.55 -3.46 5.01
CA ALA A 16 -6.41 -2.53 3.90
C ALA A 16 -4.92 -2.25 3.70
N VAL A 17 -4.39 -2.64 2.53
CA VAL A 17 -2.98 -2.44 2.17
C VAL A 17 -2.88 -1.27 1.20
N LYS A 18 -2.12 -0.25 1.56
CA LYS A 18 -1.83 0.92 0.74
C LYS A 18 -0.52 0.70 -0.02
N GLY A 19 -0.62 0.66 -1.35
CA GLY A 19 0.52 0.70 -2.25
C GLY A 19 0.83 2.12 -2.74
N ASN A 20 1.63 2.20 -3.80
CA ASN A 20 2.08 3.48 -4.36
C ASN A 20 0.96 4.21 -5.11
N ASP A 21 0.12 3.47 -5.83
CA ASP A 21 -1.03 3.99 -6.60
C ASP A 21 -2.32 3.18 -6.38
N TYR A 22 -2.34 2.31 -5.36
CA TYR A 22 -3.46 1.41 -5.11
C TYR A 22 -3.79 1.22 -3.63
N ILE A 23 -5.01 0.75 -3.37
CA ILE A 23 -5.44 0.21 -2.07
C ILE A 23 -6.04 -1.17 -2.31
N LYS A 24 -5.50 -2.20 -1.65
CA LYS A 24 -6.03 -3.56 -1.63
C LYS A 24 -6.84 -3.80 -0.36
N LEU A 25 -8.02 -4.38 -0.50
CA LEU A 25 -8.91 -4.69 0.61
C LEU A 25 -9.06 -6.20 0.77
N TYR A 26 -8.98 -6.63 2.02
CA TYR A 26 -9.02 -8.03 2.40
C TYR A 26 -10.15 -8.30 3.38
N ASP A 27 -10.75 -9.47 3.21
CA ASP A 27 -11.77 -10.06 4.06
C ASP A 27 -11.19 -10.63 5.37
N GLU A 28 -12.04 -11.06 6.30
CA GLU A 28 -11.66 -11.76 7.54
C GLU A 28 -10.78 -12.99 7.32
N ASN A 29 -10.88 -13.66 6.16
CA ASN A 29 -10.04 -14.79 5.77
C ASN A 29 -8.70 -14.37 5.15
N ASN A 30 -8.32 -13.07 5.19
CA ASN A 30 -7.17 -12.51 4.48
C ASN A 30 -7.20 -12.71 2.95
N LEU A 31 -8.40 -12.89 2.38
CA LEU A 31 -8.58 -12.97 0.93
C LEU A 31 -8.81 -11.58 0.36
N GLU A 32 -8.06 -11.22 -0.68
CA GLU A 32 -8.28 -9.98 -1.44
C GLU A 32 -9.64 -10.08 -2.12
N PHE A 33 -10.54 -9.13 -1.84
CA PHE A 33 -11.86 -9.08 -2.46
C PHE A 33 -12.05 -7.84 -3.34
N SER A 34 -11.23 -6.80 -3.15
CA SER A 34 -11.32 -5.56 -3.91
C SER A 34 -9.98 -4.85 -3.95
N THR A 35 -9.69 -4.26 -5.11
CA THR A 35 -8.49 -3.45 -5.32
C THR A 35 -8.85 -2.18 -6.07
N LEU A 36 -8.50 -1.05 -5.46
CA LEU A 36 -8.66 0.29 -6.03
C LEU A 36 -7.33 0.69 -6.66
N PHE A 37 -7.30 0.90 -7.97
CA PHE A 37 -6.10 1.33 -8.72
C PHE A 37 -6.20 2.79 -9.18
N GLY A 38 -5.08 3.39 -9.55
CA GLY A 38 -5.04 4.75 -10.12
C GLY A 38 -5.25 5.83 -9.06
N ILE A 39 -4.87 5.56 -7.81
CA ILE A 39 -4.98 6.51 -6.71
C ILE A 39 -3.75 7.42 -6.75
N HIS A 40 -3.95 8.63 -7.26
CA HIS A 40 -2.93 9.69 -7.23
C HIS A 40 -2.99 10.54 -5.96
N ASP A 41 -4.15 10.56 -5.29
CA ASP A 41 -4.41 11.32 -4.08
C ASP A 41 -5.09 10.45 -3.04
N PHE A 42 -4.38 10.15 -1.95
CA PHE A 42 -4.88 9.30 -0.87
C PHE A 42 -5.70 10.08 0.17
N SER A 43 -5.73 11.42 0.11
CA SER A 43 -6.44 12.24 1.10
C SER A 43 -7.95 11.99 1.15
N LYS A 44 -8.51 11.42 0.08
CA LYS A 44 -9.93 11.01 -0.01
C LYS A 44 -10.24 9.68 0.66
N PHE A 45 -9.21 8.95 1.08
CA PHE A 45 -9.32 7.62 1.66
C PHE A 45 -8.97 7.68 3.14
N THR A 46 -9.87 7.21 3.98
CA THR A 46 -9.67 7.19 5.43
C THR A 46 -10.09 5.84 5.97
N ILE A 47 -9.37 5.34 6.98
CA ILE A 47 -9.71 4.10 7.67
C ILE A 47 -10.35 4.46 9.01
N GLU A 48 -11.55 3.94 9.25
CA GLU A 48 -12.19 3.98 10.57
C GLU A 48 -11.98 2.67 11.32
N GLY A 49 -11.54 2.78 12.58
CA GLY A 49 -11.30 1.62 13.45
C GLY A 49 -10.05 0.82 13.08
N GLY A 50 -9.04 1.46 12.50
CA GLY A 50 -7.76 0.86 12.12
C GLY A 50 -6.86 1.84 11.37
N GLU A 51 -5.87 1.30 10.66
CA GLU A 51 -4.92 2.05 9.84
C GLU A 51 -4.56 1.28 8.57
N PHE A 52 -4.00 1.97 7.58
CA PHE A 52 -3.49 1.31 6.39
C PHE A 52 -2.23 0.53 6.72
N THR A 53 -2.14 -0.71 6.24
CA THR A 53 -0.88 -1.44 6.19
C THR A 53 -0.12 -0.99 4.95
N GLU A 54 1.17 -0.68 5.05
CA GLU A 54 1.97 -0.40 3.86
C GLU A 54 2.19 -1.67 3.04
N ALA A 55 2.12 -1.54 1.71
CA ALA A 55 2.49 -2.63 0.82
C ALA A 55 3.97 -2.97 1.03
N PRO A 56 4.34 -4.27 0.98
CA PRO A 56 5.74 -4.63 0.95
C PRO A 56 6.41 -3.92 -0.23
N ILE A 57 7.62 -3.43 0.01
CA ILE A 57 8.45 -2.80 -1.02
C ILE A 57 8.69 -3.86 -2.09
N ASP A 58 8.34 -3.55 -3.33
CA ASP A 58 8.44 -4.49 -4.45
C ASP A 58 9.89 -5.01 -4.57
N ASP A 59 10.09 -6.33 -4.75
CA ASP A 59 11.41 -6.96 -4.81
C ASP A 59 12.35 -6.29 -5.81
N ILE A 60 11.80 -5.78 -6.93
CA ILE A 60 12.58 -5.02 -7.93
C ILE A 60 13.11 -3.72 -7.36
N THR A 61 12.31 -3.01 -6.57
CA THR A 61 12.72 -1.77 -5.89
C THR A 61 13.79 -2.08 -4.84
N GLN A 62 13.66 -3.17 -4.09
CA GLN A 62 14.70 -3.61 -3.15
C GLN A 62 16.02 -3.97 -3.86
N LEU A 63 15.94 -4.67 -5.00
CA LEU A 63 17.11 -4.99 -5.82
C LEU A 63 17.79 -3.73 -6.35
N GLN A 64 17.04 -2.74 -6.81
CA GLN A 64 17.60 -1.47 -7.28
C GLN A 64 18.30 -0.70 -6.16
N ILE A 65 17.72 -0.66 -4.96
CA ILE A 65 18.35 -0.04 -3.79
C ILE A 65 19.66 -0.77 -3.44
N ALA A 66 19.62 -2.10 -3.35
CA ALA A 66 20.81 -2.89 -3.03
C ALA A 66 21.94 -2.71 -4.06
N ILE A 67 21.59 -2.59 -5.35
CA ILE A 67 22.56 -2.31 -6.43
C ILE A 67 23.14 -0.89 -6.28
N ALA A 68 22.30 0.10 -5.97
CA ALA A 68 22.75 1.48 -5.78
C ALA A 68 23.71 1.60 -4.57
N GLU A 69 23.38 0.95 -3.46
CA GLU A 69 24.25 0.90 -2.26
C GLU A 69 25.59 0.22 -2.57
N LEU A 70 25.58 -0.88 -3.33
CA LEU A 70 26.83 -1.54 -3.76
C LEU A 70 27.67 -0.62 -4.66
N ALA A 71 27.04 0.06 -5.62
CA ALA A 71 27.72 0.95 -6.54
C ALA A 71 28.39 2.14 -5.81
N GLU A 72 27.76 2.66 -4.76
CA GLU A 72 28.31 3.75 -3.96
C GLU A 72 29.53 3.32 -3.13
N VAL A 73 29.54 2.08 -2.61
CA VAL A 73 30.69 1.50 -1.91
C VAL A 73 31.88 1.29 -2.87
N VAL A 74 31.62 0.82 -4.09
CA VAL A 74 32.67 0.60 -5.09
C VAL A 74 33.21 1.91 -5.66
N ALA A 75 32.40 2.96 -5.73
CA ALA A 75 32.81 4.28 -6.22
C ALA A 75 33.64 5.10 -5.20
N ASN A 76 33.52 4.80 -3.91
CA ASN A 76 34.23 5.47 -2.81
C ASN A 76 35.35 4.61 -2.18
N GLY A 77 35.63 3.42 -2.75
CA GLY A 77 36.63 2.46 -2.28
C GLY A 77 37.94 2.47 -3.05
#